data_AF-A0A8H8S4U9-F1
#
_entry.id   AF-A0A8H8S4U9-F1
#
_cell.length_a   1.000
_cell.length_b   1.000
_cell.length_c   1.000
_cell.angle_alpha   90.00
_cell.angle_beta   90.00
_cell.angle_gamma   90.00
#
_symmetry.space_group_name_H-M   'P 1'
#
loop_
_entity.id
_entity.type
_entity.pdbx_description
1 polymer ?
#
loop_
_entity_poly.entity_id
_entity_poly.type
_entity_poly.pdbx_seq_one_letter_code
_entity_poly.pdbx_strand_id
1 'polypeptide(L)'
;MDLFDEVENLAVSAAYDEPDEDDTAYDPSQGTIKMFQERFGYTYDQAAELVGITKNLKNTAATTHQASLSPAQARTIFALKLEGPISTPQKVQVAASLPTVPESYHGSSEGGDAVFCKVDGRSRLAIENWLSTRKETTFRPLFVPEGRAYKELCPHSLYPTLGKDTTLPQYRPQSLHLLAQAPFFGRTGTQFPVWYFFYGTLADIPKLHSLLSLSEEEVPILHEASVMGARMKSWGLGKYNALVDGPERSCVEGSAYLVMSEEHEDALRKYETSAYEVVRCLIQIDGAVVEGCTFRFAGETD
;
A
#
# COMPACT_ATOMS: atom_id res chain seq x y z
N MET A 1 20.71 7.32 -10.88
CA MET A 1 20.22 8.62 -10.40
C MET A 1 18.80 8.39 -9.96
N ASP A 2 18.64 8.29 -8.64
CA ASP A 2 17.38 7.92 -8.02
C ASP A 2 16.48 9.16 -7.97
N LEU A 3 15.26 9.04 -8.49
CA LEU A 3 14.30 10.14 -8.66
C LEU A 3 13.94 10.77 -7.29
N PHE A 4 14.13 10.03 -6.21
CA PHE A 4 13.87 10.46 -4.84
C PHE A 4 15.01 11.33 -4.28
N ASP A 5 16.27 11.06 -4.63
CA ASP A 5 17.41 11.89 -4.23
C ASP A 5 17.37 13.26 -4.90
N GLU A 6 16.88 13.33 -6.15
CA GLU A 6 16.75 14.59 -6.88
C GLU A 6 15.64 15.48 -6.31
N VAL A 7 14.53 14.90 -5.85
CA VAL A 7 13.39 15.62 -5.25
C VAL A 7 13.69 16.07 -3.82
N GLU A 8 14.43 15.27 -3.06
CA GLU A 8 14.81 15.61 -1.69
C GLU A 8 15.91 16.69 -1.67
N ASN A 9 16.90 16.62 -2.58
CA ASN A 9 17.92 17.66 -2.71
C ASN A 9 17.35 19.00 -3.23
N LEU A 10 16.34 18.98 -4.11
CA LEU A 10 15.68 20.20 -4.59
C LEU A 10 14.80 20.88 -3.52
N ALA A 11 14.23 20.08 -2.61
CA ALA A 11 13.41 20.58 -1.50
C ALA A 11 14.27 21.19 -0.39
N VAL A 12 15.48 20.67 -0.19
CA VAL A 12 16.46 21.20 0.77
C VAL A 12 17.11 22.49 0.25
N SER A 13 17.40 22.60 -1.05
CA SER A 13 17.94 23.84 -1.64
C SER A 13 16.92 24.99 -1.61
N ALA A 14 15.63 24.70 -1.73
CA ALA A 14 14.58 25.71 -1.64
C ALA A 14 14.33 26.27 -0.22
N ALA A 15 14.88 25.63 0.82
CA ALA A 15 14.69 26.02 2.22
C ALA A 15 15.81 26.89 2.80
N TYR A 16 16.94 27.04 2.08
CA TYR A 16 18.11 27.80 2.52
C TYR A 16 18.70 28.66 1.39
N ASP A 17 17.90 29.59 0.87
CA ASP A 17 18.45 30.81 0.26
C ASP A 17 17.91 31.98 1.08
N GLU A 18 18.66 32.39 2.10
CA GLU A 18 18.51 33.74 2.63
C GLU A 18 18.90 34.72 1.51
N PRO A 19 18.14 35.81 1.31
CA PRO A 19 18.32 36.67 0.15
C PRO A 19 19.58 37.51 0.33
N ASP A 20 20.64 37.16 -0.42
CA ASP A 20 21.67 38.14 -0.72
C ASP A 20 21.09 39.17 -1.70
N GLU A 21 21.06 40.42 -1.24
CA GLU A 21 20.71 41.61 -2.01
C GLU A 21 21.70 41.78 -3.18
N ASP A 22 21.37 41.33 -4.39
CA ASP A 22 21.41 42.17 -5.60
C ASP A 22 20.91 41.46 -6.88
N ASP A 23 20.27 42.27 -7.72
CA ASP A 23 20.11 42.16 -9.18
C ASP A 23 19.28 41.05 -9.90
N THR A 24 18.13 41.51 -10.42
CA THR A 24 17.49 41.18 -11.72
C THR A 24 16.84 39.81 -11.96
N ALA A 25 15.56 39.73 -11.58
CA ALA A 25 14.42 39.18 -12.33
C ALA A 25 14.62 37.92 -13.22
N TYR A 26 14.88 36.78 -12.60
CA TYR A 26 14.40 35.48 -13.08
C TYR A 26 13.96 34.67 -11.85
N ASP A 27 12.65 34.45 -11.69
CA ASP A 27 12.08 33.71 -10.56
C ASP A 27 12.16 32.19 -10.85
N PRO A 28 13.11 31.46 -10.25
CA PRO A 28 13.32 30.03 -10.52
C PRO A 28 12.18 29.16 -9.96
N SER A 29 11.34 29.73 -9.08
CA SER A 29 10.22 29.02 -8.47
C SER A 29 9.14 28.72 -9.51
N GLN A 30 8.90 29.61 -10.47
CA GLN A 30 7.87 29.41 -11.50
C GLN A 30 8.17 28.26 -12.45
N GLY A 31 9.43 28.05 -12.82
CA GLY A 31 9.85 26.94 -13.69
C GLY A 31 9.64 25.58 -13.03
N THR A 32 10.03 25.49 -11.76
CA THR A 32 9.90 24.27 -10.94
C THR A 32 8.43 23.94 -10.64
N ILE A 33 7.61 24.96 -10.35
CA ILE A 33 6.16 24.81 -10.12
C ILE A 33 5.45 24.30 -11.38
N LYS A 34 5.84 24.80 -12.56
CA LYS A 34 5.24 24.38 -13.83
C LYS A 34 5.57 22.92 -14.17
N MET A 35 6.80 22.49 -13.91
CA MET A 35 7.24 21.11 -14.10
C MET A 35 6.50 20.13 -13.16
N PHE A 36 6.25 20.55 -11.92
CA PHE A 36 5.46 19.79 -10.94
C PHE A 36 3.99 19.63 -11.39
N GLN A 37 3.40 20.72 -11.89
CA GLN A 37 2.02 20.74 -12.35
C GLN A 37 1.81 19.89 -13.60
N GLU A 38 2.75 19.89 -14.54
CA GLU A 38 2.70 19.04 -15.74
C GLU A 38 2.91 17.55 -15.43
N ARG A 39 3.73 17.23 -14.42
CA ARG A 39 4.08 15.84 -14.08
C ARG A 39 3.08 15.14 -13.15
N PHE A 40 2.44 15.89 -12.25
CA PHE A 40 1.56 15.33 -11.22
C PHE A 40 0.11 15.82 -11.31
N GLY A 41 -0.17 16.82 -12.15
CA GLY A 41 -1.53 17.27 -12.45
C GLY A 41 -2.23 18.09 -11.36
N TYR A 42 -1.51 18.59 -10.36
CA TYR A 42 -2.03 19.50 -9.34
C TYR A 42 -1.07 20.66 -9.06
N THR A 43 -1.61 21.82 -8.67
CA THR A 43 -0.82 23.03 -8.33
C THR A 43 -0.17 22.89 -6.95
N TYR A 44 0.84 23.72 -6.68
CA TYR A 44 1.49 23.78 -5.36
C TYR A 44 0.47 24.04 -4.23
N ASP A 45 -0.48 24.96 -4.44
CA ASP A 45 -1.51 25.28 -3.47
C ASP A 45 -2.44 24.08 -3.19
N GLN A 46 -2.77 23.30 -4.23
CA GLN A 46 -3.54 22.06 -4.08
C GLN A 46 -2.75 20.98 -3.33
N ALA A 47 -1.43 20.89 -3.54
CA ALA A 47 -0.57 19.98 -2.78
C ALA A 47 -0.49 20.41 -1.31
N ALA A 48 -0.33 21.70 -1.05
CA ALA A 48 -0.30 22.26 0.30
C ALA A 48 -1.63 22.05 1.04
N GLU A 49 -2.76 22.17 0.33
CA GLU A 49 -4.10 21.92 0.86
C GLU A 49 -4.30 20.43 1.18
N LEU A 50 -3.86 19.51 0.31
CA LEU A 50 -3.89 18.07 0.58
C LEU A 50 -3.03 17.68 1.81
N VAL A 51 -1.86 18.31 1.97
CA VAL A 51 -0.99 18.13 3.15
C VAL A 51 -1.62 18.75 4.40
N GLY A 52 -2.29 19.89 4.27
CA GLY A 52 -3.04 20.54 5.35
C GLY A 52 -4.23 19.70 5.83
N ILE A 53 -4.99 19.12 4.90
CA ILE A 53 -6.12 18.24 5.18
C ILE A 53 -5.65 16.95 5.87
N THR A 54 -4.55 16.34 5.42
CA THR A 54 -3.97 15.16 6.08
C THR A 54 -3.40 15.47 7.47
N LYS A 55 -2.85 16.67 7.70
CA LYS A 55 -2.46 17.12 9.05
C LYS A 55 -3.68 17.34 9.95
N ASN A 56 -4.76 17.93 9.43
CA ASN A 56 -5.99 18.12 10.19
C ASN A 56 -6.68 16.80 10.52
N LEU A 57 -6.75 15.83 9.60
CA LEU A 57 -7.25 14.47 9.87
C LEU A 57 -6.48 13.77 11.00
N LYS A 58 -5.16 13.94 11.06
CA LYS A 58 -4.33 13.43 12.17
C LYS A 58 -4.61 14.12 13.51
N ASN A 59 -4.97 15.41 13.48
CA ASN A 59 -5.28 16.18 14.69
C ASN A 59 -6.69 15.90 15.22
N THR A 60 -7.69 15.67 14.35
CA THR A 60 -9.06 15.34 14.80
C THR A 60 -9.16 13.92 15.35
N ALA A 61 -8.27 13.02 14.94
CA ALA A 61 -8.15 11.66 15.49
C ALA A 61 -7.54 11.62 16.91
N ALA A 62 -7.00 12.73 17.43
CA ALA A 62 -6.48 12.83 18.79
C ALA A 62 -7.59 13.17 19.81
N THR A 63 -8.66 12.35 19.84
CA THR A 63 -9.61 12.34 20.97
C THR A 63 -9.72 10.91 21.52
N THR A 64 -8.91 10.65 22.54
CA THR A 64 -9.05 9.64 23.60
C THR A 64 -9.81 8.35 23.27
N HIS A 65 -9.26 7.52 22.37
CA HIS A 65 -9.47 6.07 22.40
C HIS A 65 -8.12 5.42 22.13
N GLN A 66 -7.74 4.40 22.91
CA GLN A 66 -6.58 3.56 22.62
C GLN A 66 -6.69 3.09 21.17
N ALA A 67 -5.80 3.57 20.30
CA ALA A 67 -5.87 3.29 18.87
C ALA A 67 -5.64 1.79 18.64
N SER A 68 -6.72 1.02 18.56
CA SER A 68 -6.66 -0.34 18.04
C SER A 68 -6.32 -0.22 16.56
N LEU A 69 -5.10 -0.60 16.18
CA LEU A 69 -4.71 -0.70 14.77
C LEU A 69 -5.73 -1.57 14.05
N SER A 70 -6.22 -1.12 12.89
CA SER A 70 -6.95 -2.00 11.99
C SER A 70 -6.07 -3.20 11.62
N PRO A 71 -6.65 -4.36 11.26
CA PRO A 71 -5.85 -5.51 10.87
C PRO A 71 -4.88 -5.23 9.71
N ALA A 72 -5.22 -4.30 8.81
CA ALA A 72 -4.34 -3.86 7.74
C ALA A 72 -3.15 -3.04 8.29
N GLN A 73 -3.43 -2.02 9.12
CA GLN A 73 -2.39 -1.20 9.75
C GLN A 73 -1.46 -2.01 10.63
N ALA A 74 -2.00 -2.98 11.39
CA ALA A 74 -1.22 -3.88 12.24
C ALA A 74 -0.21 -4.73 11.45
N ARG A 75 -0.50 -5.03 10.19
CA ARG A 75 0.28 -5.92 9.32
C ARG A 75 1.09 -5.18 8.25
N THR A 76 0.97 -3.85 8.15
CA THR A 76 1.81 -3.04 7.27
C THR A 76 3.27 -3.22 7.66
N ILE A 77 4.11 -3.53 6.67
CA ILE A 77 5.55 -3.66 6.89
C ILE A 77 6.19 -2.29 6.72
N PHE A 78 7.09 -1.94 7.64
CA PHE A 78 7.89 -0.72 7.63
C PHE A 78 9.37 -1.09 7.61
N ALA A 79 10.15 -0.40 6.79
CA ALA A 79 11.58 -0.29 6.96
C ALA A 79 11.87 0.77 8.04
N LEU A 80 12.33 0.31 9.20
CA LEU A 80 12.73 1.13 10.33
C LEU A 80 14.22 1.42 10.24
N LYS A 81 14.59 2.69 10.15
CA LYS A 81 16.00 3.10 10.21
C LYS A 81 16.56 2.87 11.62
N LEU A 82 17.69 2.18 11.71
CA LEU A 82 18.38 1.88 12.96
C LEU A 82 19.26 3.07 13.36
N GLU A 83 18.77 3.87 14.30
CA GLU A 83 19.49 5.04 14.82
C GLU A 83 19.14 5.29 16.30
N GLY A 84 19.99 6.06 16.97
CA GLY A 84 19.75 6.51 18.35
C GLY A 84 19.43 5.38 19.34
N PRO A 85 18.33 5.47 20.12
CA PRO A 85 17.92 4.46 21.10
C PRO A 85 17.60 3.08 20.53
N ILE A 86 17.42 2.96 19.21
CA ILE A 86 17.09 1.72 18.48
C ILE A 86 18.15 1.39 17.42
N SER A 87 19.39 1.80 17.65
CA SER A 87 20.51 1.67 16.71
C SER A 87 20.92 0.23 16.33
N THR A 88 20.34 -0.80 16.94
CA THR A 88 20.67 -2.20 16.64
C THR A 88 19.42 -3.07 16.58
N PRO A 89 19.43 -4.16 15.80
CA PRO A 89 18.29 -5.07 15.71
C PRO A 89 17.85 -5.65 17.07
N GLN A 90 18.80 -5.87 17.99
CA GLN A 90 18.51 -6.35 19.35
C GLN A 90 17.74 -5.30 20.17
N LYS A 91 18.04 -4.01 20.00
CA LYS A 91 17.27 -2.94 20.65
C LYS A 91 15.85 -2.86 20.08
N VAL A 92 15.70 -3.05 18.77
CA VAL A 92 14.37 -3.15 18.13
C VAL A 92 13.61 -4.36 18.68
N GLN A 93 14.25 -5.51 18.84
CA GLN A 93 13.65 -6.70 19.43
C GLN A 93 13.08 -6.41 20.83
N VAL A 94 13.87 -5.76 21.70
CA VAL A 94 13.43 -5.39 23.05
C VAL A 94 12.31 -4.35 23.02
N ALA A 95 12.42 -3.33 22.17
CA ALA A 95 11.43 -2.26 22.06
C ALA A 95 10.08 -2.75 21.54
N ALA A 96 10.09 -3.67 20.56
CA ALA A 96 8.90 -4.26 19.96
C ALA A 96 8.42 -5.55 20.65
N SER A 97 9.16 -6.06 21.65
CA SER A 97 8.91 -7.39 22.26
C SER A 97 8.84 -8.53 21.24
N LEU A 98 9.76 -8.51 20.26
CA LEU A 98 9.80 -9.52 19.19
C LEU A 98 10.39 -10.85 19.69
N PRO A 99 9.84 -12.01 19.23
CA PRO A 99 10.35 -13.32 19.62
C PRO A 99 11.76 -13.59 19.08
N THR A 100 12.11 -12.99 17.94
CA THR A 100 13.40 -13.14 17.27
C THR A 100 14.00 -11.77 16.92
N VAL A 101 15.31 -11.73 16.72
CA VAL A 101 16.00 -10.53 16.26
C VAL A 101 15.57 -10.25 14.80
N PRO A 102 15.07 -9.05 14.48
CA PRO A 102 14.69 -8.72 13.11
C PRO A 102 15.91 -8.66 12.19
N GLU A 103 15.73 -9.07 10.94
CA GLU A 103 16.78 -8.96 9.92
C GLU A 103 17.10 -7.48 9.63
N SER A 104 18.38 -7.20 9.43
CA SER A 104 18.88 -5.88 9.07
C SER A 104 19.40 -5.84 7.64
N TYR A 105 19.05 -4.78 6.93
CA TYR A 105 19.47 -4.51 5.55
C TYR A 105 20.31 -3.25 5.54
N HIS A 106 21.41 -3.27 4.79
CA HIS A 106 22.24 -2.08 4.58
C HIS A 106 21.75 -1.36 3.32
N GLY A 107 21.46 -0.07 3.44
CA GLY A 107 21.27 0.85 2.33
C GLY A 107 22.47 1.78 2.27
N SER A 108 23.00 2.01 1.07
CA SER A 108 24.05 2.99 0.81
C SER A 108 23.51 3.95 -0.24
N SER A 109 23.48 5.24 0.07
CA SER A 109 23.10 6.31 -0.87
C SER A 109 24.16 7.42 -0.85
N GLU A 110 23.99 8.45 -1.68
CA GLU A 110 24.88 9.62 -1.68
C GLU A 110 24.91 10.35 -0.31
N GLY A 111 23.86 10.18 0.50
CA GLY A 111 23.76 10.70 1.87
C GLY A 111 24.43 9.84 2.96
N GLY A 112 25.07 8.73 2.60
CA GLY A 112 25.80 7.84 3.50
C GLY A 112 25.15 6.48 3.75
N ASP A 113 25.81 5.66 4.57
CA ASP A 113 25.34 4.31 4.91
C ASP A 113 24.27 4.35 6.00
N ALA A 114 23.14 3.68 5.76
CA ALA A 114 22.07 3.50 6.72
C ALA A 114 21.70 2.03 6.86
N VAL A 115 21.31 1.63 8.07
CA VAL A 115 20.87 0.26 8.35
C VAL A 115 19.38 0.29 8.67
N PHE A 116 18.62 -0.63 8.07
CA PHE A 116 17.19 -0.73 8.23
C PHE A 116 16.78 -2.10 8.75
N CYS A 117 15.71 -2.17 9.53
CA CYS A 117 15.05 -3.42 9.92
C CYS A 117 13.60 -3.43 9.45
N LYS A 118 13.10 -4.60 9.04
CA LYS A 118 11.67 -4.78 8.73
C LYS A 118 10.89 -5.01 10.03
N VAL A 119 9.82 -4.23 10.22
CA VAL A 119 8.91 -4.34 11.36
C VAL A 119 7.47 -4.23 10.88
N ASP A 120 6.54 -4.94 11.51
CA ASP A 120 5.11 -4.79 11.23
C ASP A 120 4.50 -3.60 12.00
N GLY A 121 3.25 -3.24 11.70
CA GLY A 121 2.59 -2.11 12.34
C GLY A 121 2.37 -2.29 13.84
N ARG A 122 2.21 -3.53 14.32
CA ARG A 122 2.18 -3.83 15.76
C ARG A 122 3.52 -3.49 16.42
N SER A 123 4.61 -3.93 15.81
CA SER A 123 5.97 -3.65 16.28
C SER A 123 6.26 -2.16 16.25
N ARG A 124 5.84 -1.45 15.19
CA ARG A 124 5.92 0.01 15.11
C ARG A 124 5.26 0.68 16.31
N LEU A 125 3.99 0.34 16.60
CA LEU A 125 3.26 0.92 17.73
C LEU A 125 3.94 0.60 19.07
N ALA A 126 4.44 -0.63 19.24
CA ALA A 126 5.19 -1.03 20.43
C ALA A 126 6.48 -0.20 20.60
N ILE A 127 7.23 0.03 19.53
CA ILE A 127 8.46 0.84 19.53
C ILE A 127 8.14 2.30 19.86
N GLU A 128 7.11 2.88 19.24
CA GLU A 128 6.67 4.26 19.52
C GLU A 128 6.26 4.43 21.00
N ASN A 129 5.51 3.46 21.56
CA ASN A 129 5.14 3.45 22.97
C ASN A 129 6.37 3.29 23.90
N TRP A 130 7.30 2.42 23.53
CA TRP A 130 8.53 2.19 24.28
C TRP A 130 9.43 3.44 24.31
N LEU A 131 9.54 4.15 23.18
CA LEU A 131 10.27 5.42 23.10
C LEU A 131 9.58 6.53 23.90
N SER A 132 8.25 6.60 23.85
CA SER A 132 7.47 7.60 24.61
C SER A 132 7.62 7.45 26.13
N THR A 133 7.96 6.26 26.61
CA THR A 133 8.20 5.99 28.03
C THR A 133 9.57 6.53 28.51
N ARG A 134 10.48 6.87 27.58
CA ARG A 134 11.83 7.35 27.88
C ARG A 134 11.83 8.89 27.96
N LYS A 135 11.95 9.42 29.17
CA LYS A 135 11.89 10.87 29.49
C LYS A 135 12.97 11.75 28.84
N GLU A 136 13.97 11.18 28.15
CA GLU A 136 15.19 11.90 27.72
C GLU A 136 15.44 11.92 26.21
N THR A 137 14.47 11.53 25.37
CA THR A 137 14.73 11.44 23.93
C THR A 137 13.72 12.25 23.12
N THR A 138 14.17 13.35 22.50
CA THR A 138 13.48 14.01 21.37
C THR A 138 13.59 13.21 20.07
N PHE A 139 14.24 12.04 20.13
CA PHE A 139 14.42 11.12 19.03
C PHE A 139 13.09 10.67 18.44
N ARG A 140 12.91 10.88 17.14
CA ARG A 140 11.77 10.38 16.37
C ARG A 140 12.25 9.30 15.41
N PRO A 141 11.80 8.04 15.56
CA PRO A 141 12.19 6.97 14.66
C PRO A 141 11.61 7.21 13.25
N LEU A 142 12.40 6.90 12.22
CA LEU A 142 11.95 6.93 10.84
C LEU A 142 11.40 5.55 10.43
N PHE A 143 10.12 5.51 10.10
CA PHE A 143 9.45 4.35 9.52
C PHE A 143 9.06 4.65 8.08
N VAL A 144 9.64 3.92 7.13
CA VAL A 144 9.27 3.99 5.72
C VAL A 144 8.36 2.80 5.41
N PRO A 145 7.07 3.00 5.07
CA PRO A 145 6.20 1.88 4.72
C PRO A 145 6.75 1.17 3.48
N GLU A 146 6.87 -0.15 3.56
CA GLU A 146 7.11 -1.02 2.41
C GLU A 146 5.78 -1.09 1.63
N GLY A 147 5.53 -0.03 0.86
CA GLY A 147 4.25 0.32 0.25
C GLY A 147 3.82 -0.64 -0.86
N ARG A 148 3.39 -1.85 -0.48
CA ARG A 148 2.73 -2.79 -1.38
C ARG A 148 1.43 -3.31 -0.79
N ALA A 149 0.48 -3.62 -1.67
CA ALA A 149 -0.81 -4.16 -1.29
C ALA A 149 -0.63 -5.48 -0.54
N TYR A 150 -1.33 -5.61 0.58
CA TYR A 150 -1.19 -6.78 1.45
C TYR A 150 -1.83 -8.01 0.81
N LYS A 151 -1.24 -9.20 0.93
CA LYS A 151 -1.81 -10.45 0.38
C LYS A 151 -1.63 -11.59 1.39
N GLU A 152 -2.73 -12.10 1.94
CA GLU A 152 -2.76 -13.22 2.88
C GLU A 152 -3.98 -14.10 2.59
N LEU A 153 -3.95 -14.81 1.47
CA LEU A 153 -5.03 -15.72 1.09
C LEU A 153 -4.92 -17.02 1.88
N CYS A 154 -5.90 -17.28 2.75
CA CYS A 154 -5.92 -18.51 3.52
C CYS A 154 -6.13 -19.72 2.59
N PRO A 155 -5.34 -20.80 2.71
CA PRO A 155 -5.58 -22.04 1.96
C PRO A 155 -6.80 -22.82 2.46
N HIS A 156 -7.14 -22.65 3.73
CA HIS A 156 -8.11 -23.47 4.46
C HIS A 156 -9.40 -22.73 4.79
N SER A 157 -9.59 -21.50 4.29
CA SER A 157 -10.83 -20.74 4.46
C SER A 157 -11.04 -19.78 3.29
N LEU A 158 -12.24 -19.18 3.23
CA LEU A 158 -12.56 -18.14 2.27
C LEU A 158 -11.87 -16.79 2.59
N TYR A 159 -11.10 -16.66 3.67
CA TYR A 159 -10.50 -15.38 4.04
C TYR A 159 -9.28 -15.01 3.15
N PRO A 160 -9.16 -13.76 2.69
CA PRO A 160 -10.21 -12.77 2.47
C PRO A 160 -10.90 -12.97 1.11
N THR A 161 -12.24 -12.85 1.06
CA THR A 161 -13.03 -12.87 -0.18
C THR A 161 -13.91 -11.62 -0.24
N LEU A 162 -13.92 -10.96 -1.38
CA LEU A 162 -14.72 -9.77 -1.66
C LEU A 162 -16.22 -10.05 -1.43
N GLY A 163 -16.89 -9.16 -0.73
CA GLY A 163 -18.33 -9.24 -0.47
C GLY A 163 -18.74 -10.31 0.54
N LYS A 164 -17.79 -11.03 1.14
CA LYS A 164 -18.06 -12.05 2.17
C LYS A 164 -17.39 -11.68 3.48
N ASP A 165 -18.18 -11.51 4.53
CA ASP A 165 -17.65 -11.44 5.89
C ASP A 165 -17.29 -12.84 6.39
N THR A 166 -16.07 -13.26 6.12
CA THR A 166 -15.56 -14.58 6.50
C THR A 166 -15.37 -14.75 8.01
N THR A 167 -15.61 -13.71 8.81
CA THR A 167 -15.64 -13.84 10.27
C THR A 167 -16.95 -14.47 10.77
N LEU A 168 -18.01 -14.45 9.95
CA LEU A 168 -19.31 -15.00 10.32
C LEU A 168 -19.31 -16.54 10.36
N PRO A 169 -20.02 -17.17 11.33
CA PRO A 169 -19.97 -18.61 11.53
C PRO A 169 -20.32 -19.46 10.31
N GLN A 170 -21.20 -18.99 9.43
CA GLN A 170 -21.61 -19.71 8.23
C GLN A 170 -20.52 -19.86 7.17
N TYR A 171 -19.49 -19.00 7.21
CA TYR A 171 -18.33 -19.08 6.31
C TYR A 171 -17.11 -19.71 6.98
N ARG A 172 -17.25 -20.14 8.25
CA ARG A 172 -16.21 -20.92 8.93
C ARG A 172 -16.09 -22.28 8.22
N PRO A 173 -14.86 -22.76 7.96
CA PRO A 173 -14.67 -24.11 7.46
C PRO A 173 -15.39 -25.10 8.37
N GLN A 174 -16.32 -25.88 7.81
CA GLN A 174 -16.94 -26.97 8.55
C GLN A 174 -15.83 -27.93 8.99
N SER A 175 -15.94 -28.46 10.20
CA SER A 175 -14.90 -29.26 10.86
C SER A 175 -14.26 -30.25 9.88
N LEU A 176 -12.96 -30.08 9.62
CA LEU A 176 -12.13 -30.92 8.74
C LEU A 176 -12.29 -32.43 8.99
N HIS A 177 -12.71 -32.83 10.20
CA HIS A 177 -12.97 -34.22 10.58
C HIS A 177 -14.28 -34.82 10.02
N LEU A 178 -15.19 -34.01 9.49
CA LEU A 178 -16.46 -34.48 8.88
C LEU A 178 -16.40 -34.50 7.36
N LEU A 179 -15.31 -34.01 6.76
CA LEU A 179 -15.12 -33.94 5.32
C LEU A 179 -14.10 -34.99 4.90
N ALA A 180 -14.47 -35.87 3.96
CA ALA A 180 -13.59 -36.91 3.42
C ALA A 180 -12.35 -36.33 2.70
N GLN A 181 -12.40 -35.06 2.30
CA GLN A 181 -11.30 -34.29 1.72
C GLN A 181 -11.35 -32.86 2.30
N ALA A 182 -10.18 -32.28 2.58
CA ALA A 182 -10.10 -30.89 3.01
C ALA A 182 -10.66 -29.98 1.89
N PRO A 183 -11.58 -29.05 2.19
CA PRO A 183 -12.05 -28.12 1.20
C PRO A 183 -10.89 -27.22 0.76
N PHE A 184 -10.48 -27.35 -0.50
CA PHE A 184 -9.59 -26.40 -1.13
C PHE A 184 -10.40 -25.15 -1.49
N PHE A 185 -10.20 -24.06 -0.74
CA PHE A 185 -10.92 -22.79 -0.94
C PHE A 185 -10.29 -21.95 -2.07
N GLY A 186 -10.07 -22.59 -3.22
CA GLY A 186 -9.40 -22.00 -4.38
C GLY A 186 -7.87 -22.04 -4.28
N ARG A 187 -7.22 -21.31 -5.18
CA ARG A 187 -5.76 -21.35 -5.41
C ARG A 187 -4.96 -20.90 -4.18
N THR A 188 -3.82 -21.56 -3.91
CA THR A 188 -2.84 -21.07 -2.92
C THR A 188 -2.25 -19.76 -3.43
N GLY A 189 -1.85 -18.85 -2.54
CA GLY A 189 -1.37 -17.51 -2.89
C GLY A 189 -0.13 -17.43 -3.78
N THR A 190 0.35 -18.55 -4.34
CA THR A 190 1.58 -18.68 -5.13
C THR A 190 1.39 -19.50 -6.42
N GLN A 191 0.16 -19.83 -6.80
CA GLN A 191 -0.11 -20.59 -8.03
C GLN A 191 -0.40 -19.66 -9.23
N PHE A 192 0.54 -19.57 -10.16
CA PHE A 192 0.39 -18.83 -11.41
C PHE A 192 0.06 -19.76 -12.60
N PRO A 193 -0.69 -19.29 -13.61
CA PRO A 193 -1.19 -17.92 -13.79
C PRO A 193 -2.48 -17.63 -12.99
N VAL A 194 -2.72 -16.37 -12.58
CA VAL A 194 -3.88 -15.94 -11.75
C VAL A 194 -4.67 -14.83 -12.45
N TRP A 195 -6.00 -14.94 -12.47
CA TRP A 195 -6.86 -13.85 -12.93
C TRP A 195 -6.92 -12.73 -11.91
N TYR A 196 -6.66 -11.50 -12.37
CA TYR A 196 -6.80 -10.28 -11.60
C TYR A 196 -7.86 -9.38 -12.22
N PHE A 197 -8.78 -8.87 -11.40
CA PHE A 197 -9.76 -7.87 -11.80
C PHE A 197 -9.27 -6.47 -11.43
N PHE A 198 -9.30 -5.57 -12.41
CA PHE A 198 -8.90 -4.17 -12.34
C PHE A 198 -10.11 -3.26 -12.62
N TYR A 199 -10.21 -2.17 -11.87
CA TYR A 199 -11.36 -1.23 -11.91
C TYR A 199 -10.92 0.24 -11.96
N GLY A 200 -9.64 0.49 -12.28
CA GLY A 200 -9.02 1.80 -12.26
C GLY A 200 -7.92 1.90 -13.31
N THR A 201 -6.84 2.59 -12.98
CA THR A 201 -5.72 2.85 -13.91
C THR A 201 -4.99 1.60 -14.39
N LEU A 202 -5.08 0.48 -13.67
CA LEU A 202 -4.55 -0.81 -14.11
C LEU A 202 -5.32 -1.42 -15.29
N ALA A 203 -6.51 -0.90 -15.62
CA ALA A 203 -7.26 -1.27 -16.82
C ALA A 203 -6.73 -0.58 -18.09
N ASP A 204 -5.66 0.22 -17.99
CA ASP A 204 -5.00 0.88 -19.12
C ASP A 204 -3.79 0.07 -19.62
N ILE A 205 -3.81 -0.35 -20.89
CA ILE A 205 -2.83 -1.27 -21.49
C ILE A 205 -1.39 -0.69 -21.43
N PRO A 206 -1.12 0.57 -21.83
CA PRO A 206 0.23 1.14 -21.76
C PRO A 206 0.74 1.23 -20.32
N LYS A 207 -0.14 1.55 -19.37
CA LYS A 207 0.21 1.61 -17.95
C LYS A 207 0.59 0.24 -17.41
N LEU A 208 -0.20 -0.78 -17.74
CA LEU A 208 0.03 -2.15 -17.33
C LEU A 208 1.31 -2.71 -17.96
N HIS A 209 1.53 -2.47 -19.25
CA HIS A 209 2.74 -2.86 -19.98
C HIS A 209 4.01 -2.29 -19.33
N SER A 210 4.01 -0.97 -19.08
CA SER A 210 5.11 -0.28 -18.41
C SER A 210 5.32 -0.76 -16.98
N LEU A 211 4.24 -1.01 -16.24
CA LEU A 211 4.34 -1.43 -14.84
C LEU A 211 4.92 -2.84 -14.70
N LEU A 212 4.54 -3.74 -15.60
CA LEU A 212 5.01 -5.12 -15.61
C LEU A 212 6.38 -5.27 -16.28
N SER A 213 6.95 -4.19 -16.84
CA SER A 213 8.21 -4.21 -17.60
C SER A 213 8.20 -5.24 -18.74
N LEU A 214 7.05 -5.37 -19.43
CA LEU A 214 6.90 -6.33 -20.52
C LEU A 214 7.78 -5.96 -21.71
N SER A 215 8.18 -6.96 -22.50
CA SER A 215 8.91 -6.72 -23.75
C SER A 215 8.02 -6.02 -24.79
N GLU A 216 8.62 -5.36 -25.79
CA GLU A 216 7.85 -4.69 -26.85
C GLU A 216 6.95 -5.65 -27.65
N GLU A 217 7.28 -6.95 -27.64
CA GLU A 217 6.53 -8.02 -28.31
C GLU A 217 5.35 -8.54 -27.47
N GLU A 218 5.34 -8.30 -26.15
CA GLU A 218 4.33 -8.79 -25.22
C GLU A 218 3.28 -7.73 -24.90
N VAL A 219 2.14 -7.77 -25.59
CA VAL A 219 1.01 -6.88 -25.30
C VAL A 219 0.07 -7.52 -24.28
N PRO A 220 -0.21 -6.90 -23.11
CA PRO A 220 -1.10 -7.47 -22.13
C PRO A 220 -2.54 -7.48 -22.66
N ILE A 221 -3.18 -8.65 -22.61
CA ILE A 221 -4.56 -8.83 -23.07
C ILE A 221 -5.49 -8.59 -21.88
N LEU A 222 -6.27 -7.51 -21.95
CA LEU A 222 -7.34 -7.21 -21.00
C LEU A 222 -8.67 -7.71 -21.56
N HIS A 223 -9.39 -8.46 -20.73
CA HIS A 223 -10.74 -8.93 -21.04
C HIS A 223 -11.76 -8.06 -20.32
N GLU A 224 -12.84 -7.67 -20.99
CA GLU A 224 -13.96 -7.00 -20.32
C GLU A 224 -14.56 -7.93 -19.27
N ALA A 225 -14.70 -7.42 -18.04
CA ALA A 225 -15.07 -8.24 -16.91
C ALA A 225 -15.94 -7.49 -15.90
N SER A 226 -16.61 -8.24 -15.03
CA SER A 226 -17.27 -7.68 -13.85
C SER A 226 -17.03 -8.55 -12.62
N VAL A 227 -17.11 -7.94 -11.44
CA VAL A 227 -16.96 -8.63 -10.16
C VAL A 227 -18.22 -8.48 -9.32
N MET A 228 -18.67 -9.58 -8.71
CA MET A 228 -19.86 -9.62 -7.85
C MET A 228 -19.50 -9.37 -6.37
N GLY A 229 -20.45 -8.87 -5.58
CA GLY A 229 -20.25 -8.64 -4.15
C GLY A 229 -19.39 -7.42 -3.86
N ALA A 230 -19.30 -6.48 -4.79
CA ALA A 230 -18.44 -5.31 -4.70
C ALA A 230 -19.22 -4.03 -4.92
N ARG A 231 -18.77 -2.93 -4.31
CA ARG A 231 -19.28 -1.58 -4.60
C ARG A 231 -18.10 -0.65 -4.85
N MET A 232 -18.30 0.30 -5.75
CA MET A 232 -17.34 1.36 -5.97
C MET A 232 -17.63 2.52 -5.03
N LYS A 233 -16.59 3.02 -4.38
CA LYS A 233 -16.58 4.26 -3.62
C LYS A 233 -15.43 5.13 -4.10
N SER A 234 -15.33 6.33 -3.55
CA SER A 234 -14.17 7.20 -3.73
C SER A 234 -13.45 7.43 -2.41
N TRP A 235 -12.17 7.75 -2.49
CA TRP A 235 -11.37 8.20 -1.35
C TRP A 235 -10.41 9.32 -1.76
N GLY A 236 -9.92 10.07 -0.77
CA GLY A 236 -9.01 11.19 -1.01
C GLY A 236 -9.71 12.37 -1.66
N LEU A 237 -10.87 12.77 -1.11
CA LEU A 237 -11.70 13.88 -1.60
C LEU A 237 -12.26 13.60 -3.01
N GLY A 238 -12.66 12.36 -3.27
CA GLY A 238 -13.22 11.97 -4.57
C GLY A 238 -12.21 11.67 -5.67
N LYS A 239 -10.89 11.75 -5.41
CA LYS A 239 -9.86 11.64 -6.45
C LYS A 239 -9.58 10.20 -6.90
N TYR A 240 -9.78 9.22 -6.03
CA TYR A 240 -9.38 7.84 -6.27
C TYR A 240 -10.55 6.88 -6.11
N ASN A 241 -10.67 5.91 -7.02
CA ASN A 241 -11.65 4.84 -6.91
C ASN A 241 -11.22 3.85 -5.83
N ALA A 242 -12.15 3.49 -4.95
CA ALA A 242 -11.99 2.47 -3.92
C ALA A 242 -13.01 1.36 -4.15
N LEU A 243 -12.53 0.16 -4.48
CA LEU A 243 -13.37 -1.03 -4.46
C LEU A 243 -13.48 -1.53 -3.01
N VAL A 244 -14.70 -1.66 -2.52
CA VAL A 244 -14.99 -2.13 -1.17
C VAL A 244 -16.09 -3.19 -1.20
N ASP A 245 -16.27 -3.93 -0.10
CA ASP A 245 -17.27 -4.99 -0.04
C ASP A 245 -18.67 -4.45 -0.31
N GLY A 246 -19.42 -5.09 -1.20
CA GLY A 246 -20.80 -4.74 -1.54
C GLY A 246 -21.76 -5.86 -1.19
N PRO A 247 -23.08 -5.63 -1.29
CA PRO A 247 -24.07 -6.69 -1.24
C PRO A 247 -23.80 -7.74 -2.33
N GLU A 248 -24.16 -9.01 -2.11
CA GLU A 248 -23.91 -10.09 -3.10
C GLU A 248 -24.47 -9.81 -4.51
N ARG A 249 -25.51 -8.97 -4.61
CA ARG A 249 -26.15 -8.60 -5.88
C ARG A 249 -25.50 -7.42 -6.59
N SER A 250 -24.58 -6.70 -5.94
CA SER A 250 -23.90 -5.58 -6.58
C SER A 250 -22.76 -6.08 -7.45
N CYS A 251 -22.67 -5.51 -8.64
CA CYS A 251 -21.62 -5.78 -9.61
C CYS A 251 -20.82 -4.50 -9.89
N VAL A 252 -19.53 -4.65 -10.15
CA VAL A 252 -18.65 -3.58 -10.60
C VAL A 252 -18.00 -4.02 -11.90
N GLU A 253 -18.09 -3.18 -12.93
CA GLU A 253 -17.46 -3.39 -14.24
C GLU A 253 -15.99 -2.97 -14.22
N GLY A 254 -15.19 -3.61 -15.08
CA GLY A 254 -13.77 -3.37 -15.19
C GLY A 254 -13.13 -4.32 -16.20
N SER A 255 -11.86 -4.63 -15.98
CA SER A 255 -11.07 -5.48 -16.87
C SER A 255 -10.39 -6.60 -16.10
N ALA A 256 -10.32 -7.79 -16.69
CA ALA A 256 -9.58 -8.92 -16.17
C ALA A 256 -8.27 -9.11 -16.94
N TYR A 257 -7.20 -9.36 -16.20
CA TYR A 257 -5.87 -9.68 -16.73
C TYR A 257 -5.37 -11.00 -16.14
N LEU A 258 -4.73 -11.82 -16.97
CA LEU A 258 -4.12 -13.06 -16.51
C LEU A 258 -2.66 -12.80 -16.12
N VAL A 259 -2.40 -12.72 -14.82
CA VAL A 259 -1.06 -12.50 -14.26
C VAL A 259 -0.26 -13.80 -14.33
N MET A 260 0.88 -13.75 -15.03
CA MET A 260 1.66 -14.94 -15.38
C MET A 260 2.72 -15.36 -14.34
N SER A 261 3.21 -14.43 -13.51
CA SER A 261 4.28 -14.70 -12.55
C SER A 261 4.14 -13.92 -11.24
N GLU A 262 4.91 -14.33 -10.23
CA GLU A 262 4.96 -13.66 -8.92
C GLU A 262 5.54 -12.25 -9.05
N GLU A 263 6.52 -12.04 -9.91
CA GLU A 263 7.14 -10.73 -10.15
C GLU A 263 6.12 -9.73 -10.71
N HIS A 264 5.27 -10.18 -11.64
CA HIS A 264 4.19 -9.35 -12.19
C HIS A 264 3.18 -8.98 -11.10
N GLU A 265 2.81 -9.94 -10.25
CA GLU A 265 1.91 -9.68 -9.14
C GLU A 265 2.52 -8.71 -8.13
N ASP A 266 3.80 -8.86 -7.79
CA ASP A 266 4.49 -7.98 -6.86
C ASP A 266 4.63 -6.56 -7.41
N ALA A 267 4.81 -6.38 -8.73
CA ALA A 267 4.76 -5.07 -9.38
C ALA A 267 3.37 -4.41 -9.25
N LEU A 268 2.30 -5.18 -9.49
CA LEU A 268 0.92 -4.70 -9.31
C LEU A 268 0.65 -4.30 -7.85
N ARG A 269 1.09 -5.12 -6.90
CA ARG A 269 0.93 -4.84 -5.46
C ARG A 269 1.68 -3.58 -5.05
N LYS A 270 2.90 -3.36 -5.56
CA LYS A 270 3.66 -2.12 -5.29
C LYS A 270 2.94 -0.89 -5.84
N TYR A 271 2.35 -0.99 -7.03
CA TYR A 271 1.61 0.11 -7.64
C TYR A 271 0.38 0.54 -6.83
N GLU A 272 -0.43 -0.43 -6.37
CA GLU A 272 -1.62 -0.15 -5.57
C GLU A 272 -1.27 0.35 -4.17
N THR A 273 -0.09 0.00 -3.66
CA THR A 273 0.43 0.37 -2.33
C THR A 273 -0.31 -0.29 -1.16
N SER A 274 0.13 0.02 0.07
CA SER A 274 -0.48 -0.46 1.32
C SER A 274 -1.91 0.06 1.56
N ALA A 275 -2.42 0.97 0.72
CA ALA A 275 -3.80 1.43 0.79
C ALA A 275 -4.81 0.32 0.42
N TYR A 276 -4.35 -0.72 -0.28
CA TYR A 276 -5.17 -1.83 -0.73
C TYR A 276 -4.66 -3.18 -0.20
N GLU A 277 -5.54 -4.16 -0.25
CA GLU A 277 -5.25 -5.56 0.02
C GLU A 277 -5.75 -6.44 -1.14
N VAL A 278 -5.06 -7.54 -1.37
CA VAL A 278 -5.43 -8.56 -2.34
C VAL A 278 -6.46 -9.49 -1.70
N VAL A 279 -7.63 -9.58 -2.31
CA VAL A 279 -8.72 -10.46 -1.88
C VAL A 279 -9.17 -11.39 -3.00
N ARG A 280 -9.68 -12.57 -2.65
CA ARG A 280 -10.34 -13.47 -3.61
C ARG A 280 -11.63 -12.82 -4.11
N CYS A 281 -11.95 -13.05 -5.38
CA CYS A 281 -13.21 -12.62 -5.96
C CYS A 281 -13.67 -13.56 -7.08
N LEU A 282 -14.95 -13.45 -7.44
CA LEU A 282 -15.52 -14.13 -8.60
C LEU A 282 -15.63 -13.11 -9.73
N ILE A 283 -14.88 -13.37 -10.81
CA ILE A 283 -14.78 -12.49 -11.97
C ILE A 283 -15.63 -13.11 -13.08
N GLN A 284 -16.53 -12.33 -13.66
CA GLN A 284 -17.32 -12.71 -14.82
C GLN A 284 -16.67 -12.16 -16.08
N ILE A 285 -16.24 -13.04 -16.98
CA ILE A 285 -15.59 -12.73 -18.26
C ILE A 285 -16.39 -13.43 -19.35
N ASP A 286 -16.90 -12.69 -20.35
CA ASP A 286 -17.68 -13.25 -21.47
C ASP A 286 -18.84 -14.18 -21.04
N GLY A 287 -19.46 -13.91 -19.89
CA GLY A 287 -20.53 -14.72 -19.30
C GLY A 287 -20.08 -15.97 -18.53
N ALA A 288 -18.78 -16.27 -18.50
CA ALA A 288 -18.19 -17.32 -17.67
C ALA A 288 -17.70 -16.73 -16.33
N VAL A 289 -17.93 -17.44 -15.23
CA VAL A 289 -17.43 -17.04 -13.90
C VAL A 289 -16.14 -17.79 -13.61
N VAL A 290 -15.07 -17.04 -13.32
CA VAL A 290 -13.74 -17.55 -12.95
C VAL A 290 -13.34 -17.06 -11.56
N GLU A 291 -12.58 -17.87 -10.84
CA GLU A 291 -11.97 -17.45 -9.58
C GLU A 291 -10.73 -16.60 -9.86
N GLY A 292 -10.62 -15.46 -9.17
CA GLY A 292 -9.47 -14.57 -9.29
C GLY A 292 -9.24 -13.74 -8.05
N CYS A 293 -8.40 -12.72 -8.20
CA CYS A 293 -8.06 -11.77 -7.17
C CYS A 293 -8.38 -10.35 -7.61
N THR A 294 -8.54 -9.45 -6.64
CA THR A 294 -8.62 -8.01 -6.90
C THR A 294 -8.03 -7.23 -5.74
N PHE A 295 -7.81 -5.94 -5.94
CA PHE A 295 -7.33 -5.01 -4.92
C PHE A 295 -8.52 -4.37 -4.22
N ARG A 296 -8.81 -4.76 -2.98
CA ARG A 296 -9.83 -4.11 -2.15
C ARG A 296 -9.19 -2.97 -1.36
N PHE A 297 -9.84 -1.81 -1.31
CA PHE A 297 -9.38 -0.69 -0.51
C PHE A 297 -9.52 -1.02 0.98
N ALA A 298 -8.43 -0.87 1.74
CA ALA A 298 -8.35 -1.23 3.16
C ALA A 298 -8.47 -0.01 4.09
N GLY A 299 -8.65 1.20 3.54
CA GLY A 299 -8.78 2.45 4.30
C GLY A 299 -10.23 2.89 4.54
N GLU A 300 -10.37 4.10 5.10
CA GLU A 300 -11.66 4.78 5.24
C GLU A 300 -12.03 5.48 3.93
N THR A 301 -13.22 5.20 3.41
CA THR A 301 -13.77 5.86 2.22
C THR A 301 -14.48 7.15 2.62
N ASP A 302 -14.54 8.11 1.70
CA ASP A 302 -15.32 9.34 1.87
C ASP A 302 -16.84 9.06 1.94
#